data_AF-A0A2P5F1R7-F1
#
_entry.id   AF-A0A2P5F1R7-F1
#
_cell.length_a   1.000
_cell.length_b   1.000
_cell.length_c   1.000
_cell.angle_alpha   90.00
_cell.angle_beta   90.00
_cell.angle_gamma   90.00
#
_symmetry.space_group_name_H-M   'P 1'
#
loop_
_entity.id
_entity.type
_entity.pdbx_description
1 polymer ?
#
loop_
_entity_poly.entity_id
_entity_poly.type
_entity_poly.pdbx_seq_one_letter_code
_entity_poly.pdbx_strand_id
1 'polypeptide(L)'
;MPIVRELTFIDCENLLSQEFPPTVDSLRIERYHGQLGSLFEASMQVERCLQHLYISDCSSSISIGCLPTTLRTLEINNCDKLEFPFPHSHKFLERICIKNSCDFLISFPLNSFPKLNMLSIHGCKTLESLYVLDGLCQDLTSLSYLYILVCPNFASFPKGGLSATNLTKLKIGQCDKLKFLPEKMHTLFPSLQYLDISDRPDVELFPEASFPLSLLKLDIANCNKLIASRMSWNLRRLSALENFSNGAESADLKSFPEEGLLPTAITSLTISGISCLKILDMKRMQELTSLKELWLGDVTVVISKPLLALYCRSTSGQELY
;
A
#
# COMPACT_ATOMS: atom_id res chain seq x y z
N MET A 1 -34.08 -23.56 -11.62
CA MET A 1 -34.01 -22.30 -10.85
C MET A 1 -32.89 -21.43 -11.42
N PRO A 2 -33.01 -20.10 -11.43
CA PRO A 2 -31.96 -19.22 -11.93
C PRO A 2 -30.66 -19.38 -11.11
N ILE A 3 -29.51 -19.33 -11.80
CA ILE A 3 -28.18 -19.39 -11.18
C ILE A 3 -27.82 -17.97 -10.77
N VAL A 4 -27.95 -17.66 -9.48
CA VAL A 4 -27.57 -16.36 -8.91
C VAL A 4 -26.17 -16.50 -8.32
N ARG A 5 -25.20 -15.73 -8.83
CA ARG A 5 -23.81 -15.74 -8.33
C ARG A 5 -23.50 -14.56 -7.41
N GLU A 6 -24.13 -13.43 -7.70
CA GLU A 6 -23.94 -12.20 -6.95
C GLU A 6 -25.26 -11.80 -6.29
N LEU A 7 -25.19 -11.48 -5.00
CA LEU A 7 -26.30 -10.91 -4.25
C LEU A 7 -25.88 -9.58 -3.66
N THR A 8 -26.75 -8.59 -3.79
CA THR A 8 -26.58 -7.27 -3.19
C THR A 8 -27.76 -6.97 -2.28
N PHE A 9 -27.47 -6.66 -1.03
CA PHE A 9 -28.42 -6.21 -0.03
C PHE A 9 -28.11 -4.76 0.32
N ILE A 10 -29.13 -3.92 0.25
CA ILE A 10 -29.05 -2.48 0.51
C ILE A 10 -30.21 -2.13 1.43
N ASP A 11 -29.94 -1.39 2.51
CA ASP A 11 -30.96 -0.93 3.47
C ASP A 11 -31.87 -2.06 4.00
N CYS A 12 -31.28 -3.26 4.21
CA CYS A 12 -32.03 -4.43 4.64
C CYS A 12 -32.13 -4.51 6.16
N GLU A 13 -33.34 -4.57 6.73
CA GLU A 13 -33.50 -4.65 8.18
C GLU A 13 -33.39 -6.08 8.75
N ASN A 14 -33.52 -7.13 7.91
CA ASN A 14 -33.69 -8.50 8.41
C ASN A 14 -33.05 -9.60 7.53
N LEU A 15 -31.72 -9.59 7.44
CA LEU A 15 -30.96 -10.58 6.64
C LEU A 15 -30.99 -12.00 7.23
N LEU A 16 -31.30 -12.16 8.52
CA LEU A 16 -31.29 -13.45 9.24
C LEU A 16 -32.35 -14.45 8.76
N SER A 17 -33.36 -13.99 8.01
CA SER A 17 -34.50 -14.80 7.56
C SER A 17 -34.42 -15.21 6.08
N GLN A 18 -33.37 -14.81 5.37
CA GLN A 18 -33.22 -15.05 3.94
C GLN A 18 -32.52 -16.38 3.65
N GLU A 19 -33.11 -17.20 2.78
CA GLU A 19 -32.43 -18.35 2.19
C GLU A 19 -31.50 -17.87 1.06
N PHE A 20 -30.21 -18.13 1.20
CA PHE A 20 -29.22 -17.78 0.17
C PHE A 20 -29.14 -18.89 -0.88
N PRO A 21 -29.24 -18.57 -2.18
CA PRO A 21 -29.02 -19.55 -3.24
C PRO A 21 -27.63 -20.18 -3.11
N PRO A 22 -27.49 -21.50 -3.25
CA PRO A 22 -26.21 -22.21 -3.06
C PRO A 22 -25.16 -21.88 -4.13
N THR A 23 -25.53 -21.14 -5.18
CA THR A 23 -24.64 -20.72 -6.28
C THR A 23 -23.96 -19.37 -6.05
N VAL A 24 -24.28 -18.68 -4.95
CA VAL A 24 -23.74 -17.34 -4.65
C VAL A 24 -22.29 -17.44 -4.22
N ASP A 25 -21.41 -16.78 -4.98
CA ASP A 25 -19.98 -16.67 -4.70
C ASP A 25 -19.56 -15.23 -4.34
N SER A 26 -20.43 -14.25 -4.58
CA SER A 26 -20.23 -12.84 -4.26
C SER A 26 -21.41 -12.26 -3.48
N LEU A 27 -21.13 -11.64 -2.33
CA LEU A 27 -22.12 -11.01 -1.47
C LEU A 27 -21.73 -9.56 -1.19
N ARG A 28 -22.66 -8.65 -1.45
CA ARG A 28 -22.53 -7.21 -1.21
C ARG A 28 -23.58 -6.80 -0.18
N ILE A 29 -23.14 -6.19 0.92
CA ILE A 29 -24.01 -5.72 2.00
C ILE A 29 -23.73 -4.24 2.21
N GLU A 30 -24.72 -3.39 2.00
CA GLU A 30 -24.62 -1.95 2.18
C GLU A 30 -25.66 -1.46 3.18
N ARG A 31 -25.27 -0.52 4.04
CA ARG A 31 -26.18 0.17 4.96
C ARG A 31 -26.99 -0.79 5.83
N TYR A 32 -26.33 -1.85 6.32
CA TYR A 32 -26.93 -2.83 7.23
C TYR A 32 -26.69 -2.43 8.68
N HIS A 33 -27.76 -2.43 9.47
CA HIS A 33 -27.73 -2.01 10.88
C HIS A 33 -27.85 -3.17 11.88
N GLY A 34 -28.14 -4.40 11.41
CA GLY A 34 -28.22 -5.60 12.25
C GLY A 34 -26.86 -6.23 12.53
N GLN A 35 -26.77 -7.22 13.43
CA GLN A 35 -25.50 -7.89 13.73
C GLN A 35 -25.07 -8.82 12.59
N LEU A 36 -23.96 -8.49 11.92
CA LEU A 36 -23.38 -9.29 10.83
C LEU A 36 -22.84 -10.65 11.29
N GLY A 37 -22.29 -10.75 12.51
CA GLY A 37 -21.81 -12.03 13.06
C GLY A 37 -22.90 -13.10 13.07
N SER A 38 -24.09 -12.73 13.55
CA SER A 38 -25.26 -13.63 13.58
C SER A 38 -25.74 -14.06 12.19
N LEU A 39 -25.51 -13.26 11.15
CA LEU A 39 -25.87 -13.61 9.78
C LEU A 39 -25.07 -14.82 9.28
N PHE A 40 -23.77 -14.79 9.51
CA PHE A 40 -22.88 -15.87 9.07
C PHE A 40 -22.99 -17.10 9.97
N GLU A 41 -23.22 -16.91 11.28
CA GLU A 41 -23.49 -18.03 12.21
C GLU A 41 -24.84 -18.72 11.93
N ALA A 42 -25.88 -17.97 11.58
CA ALA A 42 -27.21 -18.53 11.32
C ALA A 42 -27.36 -19.14 9.92
N SER A 43 -26.59 -18.69 8.93
CA SER A 43 -26.74 -19.10 7.52
C SER A 43 -25.71 -20.15 7.08
N MET A 44 -25.90 -21.41 7.51
CA MET A 44 -25.05 -22.56 7.12
C MET A 44 -24.96 -22.83 5.59
N GLN A 45 -25.75 -22.13 4.76
CA GLN A 45 -25.74 -22.26 3.30
C GLN A 45 -24.80 -21.26 2.59
N VAL A 46 -24.58 -20.06 3.17
CA VAL A 46 -23.67 -19.04 2.60
C VAL A 46 -22.21 -19.52 2.63
N GLU A 47 -21.89 -20.42 3.57
CA GLU A 47 -20.52 -20.88 3.80
C GLU A 47 -19.89 -21.68 2.67
N ARG A 48 -20.66 -22.32 1.79
CA ARG A 48 -20.12 -23.34 0.88
C ARG A 48 -19.45 -22.80 -0.38
N CYS A 49 -19.86 -21.62 -0.85
CA CYS A 49 -19.42 -21.08 -2.14
C CYS A 49 -18.91 -19.63 -2.08
N LEU A 50 -19.14 -18.91 -0.96
CA LEU A 50 -18.82 -17.49 -0.90
C LEU A 50 -17.31 -17.24 -0.95
N GLN A 51 -16.87 -16.55 -1.99
CA GLN A 51 -15.47 -16.19 -2.22
C GLN A 51 -15.22 -14.70 -2.08
N HIS A 52 -16.24 -13.87 -2.32
CA HIS A 52 -16.13 -12.42 -2.29
C HIS A 52 -17.20 -11.83 -1.36
N LEU A 53 -16.75 -10.99 -0.42
CA LEU A 53 -17.63 -10.29 0.51
C LEU A 53 -17.26 -8.81 0.52
N TYR A 54 -18.24 -7.97 0.18
CA TYR A 54 -18.15 -6.52 0.26
C TYR A 54 -19.15 -6.03 1.31
N ILE A 55 -18.67 -5.22 2.25
CA ILE A 55 -19.48 -4.60 3.30
C ILE A 55 -19.25 -3.10 3.26
N SER A 56 -20.30 -2.29 3.14
CA SER A 56 -20.18 -0.83 3.25
C SER A 56 -21.23 -0.17 4.11
N ASP A 57 -20.81 0.92 4.78
CA ASP A 57 -21.71 1.83 5.50
C ASP A 57 -22.55 1.12 6.58
N CYS A 58 -22.00 0.05 7.16
CA CYS A 58 -22.64 -0.75 8.20
C CYS A 58 -22.24 -0.27 9.59
N SER A 59 -23.22 0.02 10.44
CA SER A 59 -23.01 0.56 11.80
C SER A 59 -22.91 -0.51 12.90
N SER A 60 -23.10 -1.78 12.53
CA SER A 60 -23.04 -2.94 13.43
C SER A 60 -21.60 -3.40 13.70
N SER A 61 -21.36 -4.08 14.82
CA SER A 61 -20.06 -4.75 15.02
C SER A 61 -19.86 -5.87 13.99
N ILE A 62 -18.69 -5.89 13.37
CA ILE A 62 -18.27 -6.88 12.38
C ILE A 62 -17.11 -7.66 12.99
N SER A 63 -17.38 -8.90 13.41
CA SER A 63 -16.33 -9.81 13.86
C SER A 63 -15.86 -10.68 12.70
N ILE A 64 -14.58 -10.53 12.33
CA ILE A 64 -13.97 -11.34 11.27
C ILE A 64 -13.98 -12.84 11.59
N GLY A 65 -13.99 -13.21 12.87
CA GLY A 65 -14.01 -14.62 13.29
C GLY A 65 -15.26 -15.38 12.86
N CYS A 66 -16.35 -14.68 12.59
CA CYS A 66 -17.62 -15.26 12.15
C CYS A 66 -17.71 -15.37 10.62
N LEU A 67 -16.70 -14.93 9.85
CA LEU A 67 -16.77 -14.95 8.39
C LEU A 67 -16.62 -16.36 7.79
N PRO A 68 -17.23 -16.62 6.62
CA PRO A 68 -17.10 -17.89 5.92
C PRO A 68 -15.65 -18.29 5.67
N THR A 69 -15.32 -19.55 5.96
CA THR A 69 -13.95 -20.07 5.76
C THR A 69 -13.53 -20.19 4.30
N THR A 70 -14.49 -20.20 3.36
CA THR A 70 -14.26 -20.23 1.91
C THR A 70 -13.86 -18.88 1.32
N LEU A 71 -13.97 -17.80 2.12
CA LEU A 71 -13.77 -16.44 1.67
C LEU A 71 -12.33 -16.19 1.22
N ARG A 72 -12.19 -15.61 0.03
CA ARG A 72 -10.89 -15.24 -0.58
C ARG A 72 -10.66 -13.74 -0.58
N THR A 73 -11.72 -12.96 -0.79
CA THR A 73 -11.67 -11.51 -0.86
C THR A 73 -12.65 -10.90 0.12
N LEU A 74 -12.15 -9.99 0.96
CA LEU A 74 -12.93 -9.20 1.90
C LEU A 74 -12.67 -7.72 1.65
N GLU A 75 -13.74 -6.97 1.41
CA GLU A 75 -13.71 -5.52 1.27
C GLU A 75 -14.65 -4.88 2.29
N ILE A 76 -14.14 -3.93 3.06
CA ILE A 76 -14.90 -3.23 4.11
C ILE A 76 -14.71 -1.73 3.91
N ASN A 77 -15.82 -0.99 3.81
CA ASN A 77 -15.83 0.45 3.60
C ASN A 77 -16.76 1.17 4.58
N ASN A 78 -16.33 2.30 5.15
CA ASN A 78 -17.12 3.10 6.10
C ASN A 78 -17.84 2.26 7.21
N CYS A 79 -17.15 1.34 7.87
CA CYS A 79 -17.68 0.49 8.94
C CYS A 79 -16.90 0.71 10.24
N ASP A 80 -17.54 1.36 11.22
CA ASP A 80 -16.84 1.90 12.40
C ASP A 80 -16.47 0.82 13.43
N LYS A 81 -17.27 -0.26 13.54
CA LYS A 81 -17.14 -1.30 14.59
C LYS A 81 -16.50 -2.60 14.07
N LEU A 82 -15.36 -2.49 13.40
CA LEU A 82 -14.63 -3.65 12.90
C LEU A 82 -13.75 -4.29 13.99
N GLU A 83 -13.98 -5.56 14.27
CA GLU A 83 -13.24 -6.34 15.26
C GLU A 83 -12.54 -7.55 14.62
N PHE A 84 -11.24 -7.69 14.89
CA PHE A 84 -10.45 -8.86 14.53
C PHE A 84 -10.27 -9.72 15.77
N PRO A 85 -11.09 -10.76 16.00
CA PRO A 85 -10.92 -11.62 17.16
C PRO A 85 -9.59 -12.38 17.05
N PHE A 86 -8.81 -12.30 18.12
CA PHE A 86 -7.58 -13.05 18.30
C PHE A 86 -7.88 -14.46 18.84
N PRO A 87 -7.22 -15.53 18.38
CA PRO A 87 -6.54 -15.73 17.10
C PRO A 87 -7.30 -16.78 16.27
N HIS A 88 -8.24 -16.35 15.44
CA HIS A 88 -8.80 -17.25 14.43
C HIS A 88 -8.06 -17.03 13.11
N SER A 89 -7.35 -18.09 12.67
CA SER A 89 -6.61 -18.06 11.40
C SER A 89 -7.57 -18.30 10.25
N HIS A 90 -7.70 -17.30 9.38
CA HIS A 90 -8.42 -17.42 8.11
C HIS A 90 -7.49 -18.01 7.06
N LYS A 91 -7.63 -19.32 6.83
CA LYS A 91 -6.71 -20.12 6.01
C LYS A 91 -6.78 -19.85 4.50
N PHE A 92 -7.79 -19.10 4.05
CA PHE A 92 -8.10 -18.94 2.62
C PHE A 92 -8.21 -17.49 2.15
N LEU A 93 -8.25 -16.52 3.08
CA LEU A 93 -8.29 -15.10 2.70
C LEU A 93 -6.99 -14.71 1.99
N GLU A 94 -7.15 -14.24 0.76
CA GLU A 94 -6.08 -13.84 -0.15
C GLU A 94 -6.04 -12.31 -0.31
N ARG A 95 -7.18 -11.63 -0.18
CA ARG A 95 -7.27 -10.17 -0.35
C ARG A 95 -8.12 -9.55 0.75
N ILE A 96 -7.57 -8.55 1.41
CA ILE A 96 -8.27 -7.73 2.41
C ILE A 96 -8.09 -6.25 2.04
N CYS A 97 -9.21 -5.56 1.83
CA CYS A 97 -9.25 -4.11 1.64
C CYS A 97 -10.13 -3.48 2.72
N ILE A 98 -9.58 -2.52 3.47
CA ILE A 98 -10.27 -1.81 4.53
C ILE A 98 -10.15 -0.31 4.23
N LYS A 99 -11.28 0.37 4.00
CA LYS A 99 -11.34 1.79 3.69
C LYS A 99 -12.20 2.50 4.73
N ASN A 100 -11.67 3.53 5.39
CA ASN A 100 -12.41 4.36 6.37
C ASN A 100 -13.18 3.54 7.44
N SER A 101 -12.67 2.37 7.85
CA SER A 101 -13.43 1.36 8.62
C SER A 101 -12.65 0.81 9.81
N CYS A 102 -12.16 1.69 10.69
CA CYS A 102 -11.16 1.33 11.68
C CYS A 102 -11.23 2.23 12.93
N ASP A 103 -12.39 2.42 13.56
CA ASP A 103 -12.43 3.21 14.79
C ASP A 103 -11.85 2.45 16.00
N PHE A 104 -11.71 1.12 15.89
CA PHE A 104 -11.15 0.26 16.94
C PHE A 104 -9.96 -0.59 16.48
N LEU A 105 -9.58 -0.53 15.21
CA LEU A 105 -8.44 -1.29 14.69
C LEU A 105 -7.13 -0.60 15.08
N ILE A 106 -6.68 -0.81 16.31
CA ILE A 106 -5.39 -0.31 16.80
C ILE A 106 -4.24 -1.06 16.13
N SER A 107 -4.41 -2.37 15.89
CA SER A 107 -3.36 -3.19 15.30
C SER A 107 -3.92 -4.33 14.43
N PHE A 108 -3.23 -4.65 13.34
CA PHE A 108 -3.65 -5.69 12.39
C PHE A 108 -2.81 -6.97 12.50
N PRO A 109 -3.42 -8.16 12.70
CA PRO A 109 -2.72 -9.45 12.72
C PRO A 109 -2.37 -9.92 11.32
N LEU A 110 -1.10 -9.84 10.94
CA LEU A 110 -0.70 -10.35 9.63
C LEU A 110 -0.71 -11.90 9.59
N ASN A 111 -0.24 -12.53 10.68
CA ASN A 111 -0.10 -13.98 10.76
C ASN A 111 -1.43 -14.74 10.97
N SER A 112 -2.54 -14.04 11.18
CA SER A 112 -3.88 -14.65 11.14
C SER A 112 -4.31 -15.02 9.71
N PHE A 113 -3.62 -14.52 8.69
CA PHE A 113 -3.99 -14.69 7.27
C PHE A 113 -2.81 -15.29 6.46
N PRO A 114 -2.52 -16.60 6.60
CA PRO A 114 -1.34 -17.21 5.99
C PRO A 114 -1.33 -17.20 4.45
N LYS A 115 -2.50 -17.07 3.81
CA LYS A 115 -2.63 -16.95 2.35
C LYS A 115 -2.80 -15.52 1.84
N LEU A 116 -2.70 -14.53 2.73
CA LEU A 116 -2.94 -13.14 2.37
C LEU A 116 -1.91 -12.69 1.33
N ASN A 117 -2.40 -12.39 0.14
CA ASN A 117 -1.64 -11.91 -0.99
C ASN A 117 -1.65 -10.38 -1.08
N MET A 118 -2.78 -9.77 -0.75
CA MET A 118 -2.96 -8.32 -0.77
C MET A 118 -3.60 -7.83 0.51
N LEU A 119 -2.93 -6.88 1.16
CA LEU A 119 -3.48 -6.07 2.24
C LEU A 119 -3.50 -4.61 1.81
N SER A 120 -4.68 -3.99 1.84
CA SER A 120 -4.85 -2.57 1.63
C SER A 120 -5.65 -1.97 2.78
N ILE A 121 -5.05 -1.01 3.48
CA ILE A 121 -5.70 -0.25 4.54
C ILE A 121 -5.62 1.23 4.18
N HIS A 122 -6.78 1.88 4.08
CA HIS A 122 -6.92 3.27 3.65
C HIS A 122 -7.80 4.05 4.63
N GLY A 123 -7.38 5.24 5.05
CA GLY A 123 -8.22 6.12 5.87
C GLY A 123 -8.47 5.62 7.30
N CYS A 124 -7.67 4.66 7.79
CA CYS A 124 -7.83 4.05 9.10
C CYS A 124 -7.10 4.83 10.18
N LYS A 125 -7.84 5.72 10.85
CA LYS A 125 -7.26 6.71 11.77
C LYS A 125 -6.73 6.10 13.06
N THR A 126 -7.24 4.97 13.55
CA THR A 126 -6.76 4.39 14.83
C THR A 126 -5.65 3.36 14.67
N LEU A 127 -5.33 2.95 13.44
CA LEU A 127 -4.29 1.96 13.19
C LEU A 127 -2.92 2.51 13.60
N GLU A 128 -2.30 1.87 14.59
CA GLU A 128 -0.98 2.22 15.09
C GLU A 128 0.11 1.28 14.58
N SER A 129 -0.22 -0.01 14.38
CA SER A 129 0.80 -1.00 14.02
C SER A 129 0.27 -2.20 13.26
N LEU A 130 1.17 -2.89 12.56
CA LEU A 130 0.97 -4.28 12.16
C LEU A 130 1.74 -5.17 13.13
N TYR A 131 1.21 -6.35 13.46
CA TYR A 131 1.92 -7.29 14.33
C TYR A 131 1.90 -8.72 13.79
N VAL A 132 2.87 -9.48 14.30
CA VAL A 132 2.98 -10.92 14.18
C VAL A 132 3.08 -11.43 15.62
N LEU A 133 2.25 -12.41 15.99
CA LEU A 133 2.26 -12.95 17.37
C LEU A 133 3.60 -13.63 17.68
N ASP A 134 4.15 -13.33 18.86
CA ASP A 134 5.40 -13.90 19.35
C ASP A 134 5.37 -15.44 19.36
N GLY A 135 6.46 -16.07 18.90
CA GLY A 135 6.58 -17.54 18.82
C GLY A 135 6.14 -18.16 17.49
N LEU A 136 5.50 -17.38 16.60
CA LEU A 136 5.21 -17.77 15.22
C LEU A 136 6.06 -16.92 14.26
N CYS A 137 7.34 -17.26 14.12
CA CYS A 137 8.15 -16.76 13.00
C CYS A 137 7.61 -17.36 11.70
N GLN A 138 6.53 -16.80 11.18
CA GLN A 138 6.04 -17.11 9.85
C GLN A 138 6.47 -15.99 8.91
N ASP A 139 7.32 -16.33 7.96
CA ASP A 139 7.52 -15.53 6.77
C ASP A 139 6.16 -15.34 6.08
N LEU A 140 5.79 -14.10 5.80
CA LEU A 140 4.57 -13.75 5.07
C LEU A 140 4.81 -13.99 3.57
N THR A 141 5.13 -15.23 3.23
CA THR A 141 5.49 -15.69 1.89
C THR A 141 4.34 -15.54 0.89
N SER A 142 3.09 -15.43 1.34
CA SER A 142 1.97 -15.21 0.43
C SER A 142 1.81 -13.75 0.02
N LEU A 143 2.30 -12.80 0.84
CA LEU A 143 2.01 -11.38 0.70
C LEU A 143 2.82 -10.77 -0.45
N SER A 144 2.12 -10.31 -1.48
CA SER A 144 2.70 -9.65 -2.66
C SER A 144 2.45 -8.15 -2.70
N TYR A 145 1.37 -7.68 -2.06
CA TYR A 145 0.94 -6.29 -2.10
C TYR A 145 0.60 -5.79 -0.68
N LEU A 146 1.23 -4.72 -0.24
CA LEU A 146 0.93 -4.06 1.03
C LEU A 146 0.77 -2.55 0.82
N TYR A 147 -0.44 -2.05 1.06
CA TYR A 147 -0.79 -0.63 0.93
C TYR A 147 -1.33 -0.10 2.26
N ILE A 148 -0.68 0.92 2.82
CA ILE A 148 -1.12 1.62 4.03
C ILE A 148 -1.17 3.11 3.69
N LEU A 149 -2.37 3.65 3.55
CA LEU A 149 -2.59 4.99 3.02
C LEU A 149 -3.51 5.78 3.95
N VAL A 150 -3.24 7.06 4.18
CA VAL A 150 -4.12 7.95 4.96
C VAL A 150 -4.41 7.38 6.37
N CYS A 151 -3.36 6.84 7.01
CA CYS A 151 -3.43 6.24 8.34
C CYS A 151 -2.53 7.05 9.29
N PRO A 152 -2.98 8.22 9.78
CA PRO A 152 -2.11 9.20 10.46
C PRO A 152 -1.46 8.66 11.74
N ASN A 153 -2.13 7.73 12.44
CA ASN A 153 -1.58 7.13 13.66
C ASN A 153 -0.64 5.94 13.43
N PHE A 154 -0.49 5.47 12.18
CA PHE A 154 0.36 4.32 11.89
C PHE A 154 1.81 4.66 12.21
N ALA A 155 2.41 3.91 13.14
CA ALA A 155 3.68 4.25 13.76
C ALA A 155 4.76 3.20 13.52
N SER A 156 4.40 1.93 13.35
CA SER A 156 5.40 0.86 13.26
C SER A 156 4.96 -0.42 12.53
N PHE A 157 5.96 -1.06 11.94
CA PHE A 157 5.93 -2.46 11.50
C PHE A 157 6.25 -3.41 12.68
N PRO A 158 6.01 -4.73 12.54
CA PRO A 158 6.32 -5.70 13.59
C PRO A 158 7.77 -5.61 14.06
N LYS A 159 7.99 -5.77 15.38
CA LYS A 159 9.32 -5.73 16.01
C LYS A 159 10.19 -6.85 15.45
N GLY A 160 11.39 -6.52 14.94
CA GLY A 160 12.27 -7.47 14.23
C GLY A 160 12.09 -7.48 12.70
N GLY A 161 11.08 -6.78 12.18
CA GLY A 161 10.82 -6.61 10.75
C GLY A 161 9.70 -7.52 10.23
N LEU A 162 9.06 -7.05 9.16
CA LEU A 162 8.08 -7.79 8.38
C LEU A 162 8.84 -8.68 7.36
N SER A 163 9.07 -9.96 7.64
CA SER A 163 9.67 -10.86 6.64
C SER A 163 8.61 -11.24 5.60
N ALA A 164 8.64 -10.58 4.44
CA ALA A 164 7.69 -10.80 3.36
C ALA A 164 8.46 -10.98 2.04
N THR A 165 9.01 -12.18 1.86
CA THR A 165 9.95 -12.50 0.79
C THR A 165 9.38 -12.39 -0.62
N ASN A 166 8.05 -12.52 -0.77
CA ASN A 166 7.33 -12.38 -2.05
C ASN A 166 6.65 -11.00 -2.22
N LEU A 167 6.91 -10.05 -1.32
CA LEU A 167 6.36 -8.70 -1.43
C LEU A 167 6.93 -8.02 -2.67
N THR A 168 6.08 -7.70 -3.64
CA THR A 168 6.47 -7.05 -4.89
C THR A 168 6.12 -5.57 -4.91
N LYS A 169 5.07 -5.14 -4.18
CA LYS A 169 4.67 -3.74 -4.09
C LYS A 169 4.39 -3.32 -2.65
N LEU A 170 5.00 -2.21 -2.25
CA LEU A 170 4.76 -1.54 -0.97
C LEU A 170 4.39 -0.09 -1.23
N LYS A 171 3.21 0.34 -0.74
CA LYS A 171 2.79 1.74 -0.75
C LYS A 171 2.52 2.23 0.67
N ILE A 172 3.13 3.35 1.04
CA ILE A 172 2.95 3.99 2.34
C ILE A 172 2.75 5.49 2.13
N GLY A 173 1.57 6.00 2.45
CA GLY A 173 1.19 7.38 2.19
C GLY A 173 0.43 8.01 3.35
N GLN A 174 0.70 9.26 3.70
CA GLN A 174 -0.05 10.01 4.73
C GLN A 174 -0.16 9.24 6.07
N CYS A 175 1.00 8.80 6.59
CA CYS A 175 1.13 8.11 7.88
C CYS A 175 2.04 8.93 8.82
N ASP A 176 1.48 9.93 9.49
CA ASP A 176 2.22 10.98 10.20
C ASP A 176 3.08 10.47 11.36
N LYS A 177 2.63 9.43 12.08
CA LYS A 177 3.39 8.85 13.19
C LYS A 177 4.51 7.90 12.75
N LEU A 178 4.59 7.51 11.48
CA LEU A 178 5.59 6.57 10.99
C LEU A 178 6.94 7.27 10.77
N LYS A 179 7.79 7.20 11.79
CA LYS A 179 9.11 7.85 11.78
C LYS A 179 10.17 7.12 10.96
N PHE A 180 10.10 5.78 10.92
CA PHE A 180 11.13 4.98 10.28
C PHE A 180 10.53 3.90 9.38
N LEU A 181 11.13 3.71 8.22
CA LEU A 181 10.92 2.53 7.39
C LEU A 181 11.71 1.34 7.95
N PRO A 182 11.37 0.08 7.60
CA PRO A 182 12.13 -1.08 8.06
C PRO A 182 13.63 -0.96 7.73
N GLU A 183 14.51 -1.21 8.71
CA GLU A 183 15.96 -1.02 8.55
C GLU A 183 16.56 -1.89 7.44
N LYS A 184 16.19 -3.17 7.39
CA LYS A 184 16.81 -4.16 6.49
C LYS A 184 15.89 -4.52 5.32
N MET A 185 15.39 -3.52 4.57
CA MET A 185 14.45 -3.77 3.46
C MET A 185 14.98 -4.77 2.43
N HIS A 186 16.29 -4.76 2.12
CA HIS A 186 16.90 -5.73 1.21
C HIS A 186 16.80 -7.20 1.69
N THR A 187 16.78 -7.45 3.00
CA THR A 187 16.59 -8.82 3.55
C THR A 187 15.13 -9.14 3.80
N LEU A 188 14.33 -8.14 4.21
CA LEU A 188 12.92 -8.31 4.56
C LEU A 188 12.03 -8.46 3.31
N PHE A 189 12.39 -7.75 2.24
CA PHE A 189 11.63 -7.67 0.99
C PHE A 189 12.53 -7.90 -0.25
N PRO A 190 13.22 -9.05 -0.36
CA PRO A 190 14.15 -9.31 -1.47
C PRO A 190 13.49 -9.28 -2.86
N SER A 191 12.18 -9.45 -2.97
CA SER A 191 11.42 -9.41 -4.23
C SER A 191 10.72 -8.09 -4.52
N LEU A 192 10.96 -7.05 -3.73
CA LEU A 192 10.24 -5.77 -3.87
C LEU A 192 10.63 -5.06 -5.16
N GLN A 193 9.66 -4.89 -6.05
CA GLN A 193 9.83 -4.25 -7.35
C GLN A 193 9.33 -2.80 -7.36
N TYR A 194 8.32 -2.48 -6.55
CA TYR A 194 7.71 -1.15 -6.52
C TYR A 194 7.61 -0.65 -5.08
N LEU A 195 8.22 0.50 -4.82
CA LEU A 195 8.13 1.19 -3.54
C LEU A 195 7.61 2.61 -3.74
N ASP A 196 6.54 2.95 -3.04
CA ASP A 196 5.90 4.27 -3.07
C ASP A 196 5.77 4.79 -1.64
N ILE A 197 6.33 5.98 -1.44
CA ILE A 197 6.37 6.67 -0.17
C ILE A 197 5.92 8.11 -0.41
N SER A 198 4.74 8.47 0.09
CA SER A 198 4.14 9.78 -0.19
C SER A 198 3.67 10.50 1.07
N ASP A 199 3.76 11.83 1.07
CA ASP A 199 3.18 12.72 2.09
C ASP A 199 3.59 12.32 3.53
N ARG A 200 4.89 12.18 3.75
CA ARG A 200 5.46 11.86 5.08
C ARG A 200 6.67 12.77 5.35
N PRO A 201 6.48 13.96 5.93
CA PRO A 201 7.56 14.93 6.09
C PRO A 201 8.62 14.46 7.11
N ASP A 202 8.21 13.68 8.11
CA ASP A 202 9.06 13.25 9.22
C ASP A 202 9.70 11.87 9.06
N VAL A 203 9.39 11.14 7.97
CA VAL A 203 9.96 9.80 7.79
C VAL A 203 11.44 9.86 7.44
N GLU A 204 12.21 9.02 8.11
CA GLU A 204 13.63 8.80 7.85
C GLU A 204 13.88 7.33 7.48
N LEU A 205 14.98 7.10 6.78
CA LEU A 205 15.56 5.76 6.64
C LEU A 205 16.56 5.54 7.77
N PHE A 206 16.74 4.28 8.15
CA PHE A 206 17.83 3.94 9.07
C PHE A 206 19.20 4.21 8.40
N PRO A 207 20.24 4.58 9.17
CA PRO A 207 21.55 5.01 8.64
C PRO A 207 22.30 3.97 7.78
N GLU A 208 21.88 2.71 7.80
CA GLU A 208 22.43 1.60 6.99
C GLU A 208 21.35 0.94 6.10
N ALA A 209 20.19 1.57 5.98
CA ALA A 209 19.09 1.03 5.20
C ALA A 209 19.45 0.99 3.72
N SER A 210 19.24 -0.17 3.11
CA SER A 210 19.47 -0.42 1.70
C SER A 210 18.21 -0.96 1.05
N PHE A 211 17.90 -0.40 -0.11
CA PHE A 211 16.84 -0.90 -0.97
C PHE A 211 17.20 -2.27 -1.56
N PRO A 212 16.21 -3.13 -1.82
CA PRO A 212 16.42 -4.41 -2.48
C PRO A 212 16.87 -4.22 -3.94
N LEU A 213 17.76 -5.10 -4.42
CA LEU A 213 18.29 -5.05 -5.79
C LEU A 213 17.24 -5.34 -6.87
N SER A 214 16.09 -5.90 -6.49
CA SER A 214 14.94 -6.19 -7.36
C SER A 214 14.08 -4.96 -7.65
N LEU A 215 14.37 -3.82 -7.02
CA LEU A 215 13.55 -2.61 -7.15
C LEU A 215 13.60 -2.05 -8.57
N LEU A 216 12.45 -2.06 -9.24
CA LEU A 216 12.24 -1.53 -10.58
C LEU A 216 11.80 -0.07 -10.56
N LYS A 217 11.00 0.29 -9.55
CA LYS A 217 10.40 1.62 -9.44
C LYS A 217 10.39 2.11 -8.00
N LEU A 218 10.88 3.34 -7.83
CA LEU A 218 10.93 4.07 -6.56
C LEU A 218 10.25 5.43 -6.72
N ASP A 219 9.11 5.60 -6.07
CA ASP A 219 8.36 6.84 -6.03
C ASP A 219 8.41 7.43 -4.61
N ILE A 220 8.96 8.63 -4.47
CA ILE A 220 9.01 9.36 -3.21
C ILE A 220 8.45 10.77 -3.42
N ALA A 221 7.32 11.09 -2.80
CA ALA A 221 6.67 12.38 -2.94
C ALA A 221 6.43 13.03 -1.57
N ASN A 222 6.66 14.34 -1.43
CA ASN A 222 6.40 15.10 -0.20
C ASN A 222 7.02 14.46 1.08
N CYS A 223 8.25 13.96 0.97
CA CYS A 223 9.02 13.34 2.06
C CYS A 223 10.37 14.04 2.27
N ASN A 224 10.34 15.25 2.82
CA ASN A 224 11.50 16.16 2.85
C ASN A 224 12.69 15.60 3.64
N LYS A 225 12.49 15.02 4.84
CA LYS A 225 13.58 14.40 5.62
C LYS A 225 14.17 13.17 4.93
N LEU A 226 13.31 12.33 4.36
CA LEU A 226 13.73 11.16 3.59
C LEU A 226 14.66 11.58 2.46
N ILE A 227 14.18 12.48 1.58
CA ILE A 227 14.93 12.95 0.41
C ILE A 227 16.22 13.69 0.80
N ALA A 228 16.27 14.39 1.93
CA ALA A 228 17.50 15.00 2.42
C ALA A 228 18.65 13.99 2.58
N SER A 229 18.33 12.72 2.89
CA SER A 229 19.30 11.63 3.02
C SER A 229 19.60 10.87 1.72
N ARG A 230 19.03 11.25 0.56
CA ARG A 230 19.06 10.46 -0.70
C ARG A 230 20.41 9.92 -1.15
N MET A 231 21.50 10.63 -0.84
CA MET A 231 22.86 10.22 -1.22
C MET A 231 23.34 8.98 -0.46
N SER A 232 22.76 8.68 0.72
CA SER A 232 23.10 7.48 1.49
C SER A 232 22.48 6.19 0.91
N TRP A 233 21.49 6.31 0.03
CA TRP A 233 20.72 5.16 -0.47
C TRP A 233 21.47 4.31 -1.49
N ASN A 234 22.52 4.88 -2.09
CA ASN A 234 23.36 4.21 -3.09
C ASN A 234 22.54 3.61 -4.25
N LEU A 235 21.59 4.39 -4.80
CA LEU A 235 20.69 3.93 -5.86
C LEU A 235 21.44 3.45 -7.11
N ARG A 236 22.69 3.90 -7.32
CA ARG A 236 23.57 3.39 -8.39
C ARG A 236 23.79 1.88 -8.38
N ARG A 237 23.66 1.21 -7.22
CA ARG A 237 23.74 -0.26 -7.13
C ARG A 237 22.48 -0.96 -7.62
N LEU A 238 21.36 -0.25 -7.74
CA LEU A 238 20.08 -0.81 -8.16
C LEU A 238 20.04 -0.85 -9.69
N SER A 239 20.74 -1.82 -10.28
CA SER A 239 20.84 -1.95 -11.74
C SER A 239 19.51 -2.27 -12.42
N ALA A 240 18.50 -2.70 -11.66
CA ALA A 240 17.15 -2.96 -12.14
C ALA A 240 16.22 -1.73 -12.02
N LEU A 241 16.68 -0.63 -11.41
CA LEU A 241 15.84 0.55 -11.20
C LEU A 241 15.65 1.28 -12.52
N GLU A 242 14.43 1.20 -13.07
CA GLU A 242 14.03 1.80 -14.33
C GLU A 242 13.28 3.11 -14.13
N ASN A 243 12.54 3.24 -13.03
CA ASN A 243 11.67 4.39 -12.78
C ASN A 243 12.01 5.03 -11.43
N PHE A 244 12.31 6.32 -11.45
CA PHE A 244 12.52 7.09 -10.23
C PHE A 244 11.67 8.35 -10.26
N SER A 245 10.87 8.55 -9.22
CA SER A 245 10.12 9.78 -8.98
C SER A 245 10.53 10.42 -7.67
N ASN A 246 10.90 11.69 -7.73
CA ASN A 246 11.10 12.55 -6.56
C ASN A 246 10.12 13.72 -6.63
N GLY A 247 9.36 13.91 -5.55
CA GLY A 247 8.34 14.95 -5.40
C GLY A 247 8.50 15.76 -4.12
N ALA A 248 9.71 16.00 -3.61
CA ALA A 248 9.92 16.69 -2.33
C ALA A 248 10.55 18.09 -2.46
N GLU A 249 10.10 18.99 -1.58
CA GLU A 249 10.69 20.32 -1.40
C GLU A 249 11.99 20.19 -0.58
N SER A 250 13.12 20.32 -1.27
CA SER A 250 14.43 20.43 -0.61
C SER A 250 15.02 21.81 -0.89
N ALA A 251 15.04 22.67 0.14
CA ALA A 251 15.62 24.02 0.06
C ALA A 251 17.13 24.00 -0.29
N ASP A 252 17.81 22.90 0.03
CA ASP A 252 19.26 22.74 -0.14
C ASP A 252 19.64 22.19 -1.52
N LEU A 253 18.68 21.70 -2.31
CA LEU A 253 18.94 21.08 -3.60
C LEU A 253 19.04 22.13 -4.72
N LYS A 254 20.27 22.52 -5.05
CA LYS A 254 20.57 23.50 -6.11
C LYS A 254 20.54 22.91 -7.52
N SER A 255 20.87 21.63 -7.68
CA SER A 255 20.97 20.92 -8.96
C SER A 255 20.67 19.44 -8.79
N PHE A 256 20.04 18.83 -9.79
CA PHE A 256 19.64 17.41 -9.77
C PHE A 256 19.78 16.82 -11.18
N PRO A 257 20.09 15.51 -11.31
CA PRO A 257 20.56 14.61 -10.26
C PRO A 257 22.01 14.91 -9.85
N GLU A 258 22.35 14.66 -8.59
CA GLU A 258 23.73 14.74 -8.14
C GLU A 258 24.60 13.61 -8.71
N GLU A 259 25.90 13.89 -8.81
CA GLU A 259 26.89 12.87 -9.15
C GLU A 259 26.78 11.68 -8.20
N GLY A 260 26.75 10.47 -8.75
CA GLY A 260 26.66 9.28 -7.91
C GLY A 260 25.24 8.87 -7.50
N LEU A 261 24.21 9.68 -7.76
CA LEU A 261 22.86 9.38 -7.26
C LEU A 261 22.18 8.27 -8.05
N LEU A 262 21.86 8.51 -9.32
CA LEU A 262 21.01 7.62 -10.13
C LEU A 262 21.83 6.58 -10.92
N PRO A 263 21.31 5.34 -11.10
CA PRO A 263 21.89 4.34 -12.01
C PRO A 263 21.61 4.69 -13.47
N THR A 264 22.43 4.18 -14.39
CA THR A 264 22.27 4.39 -15.84
C THR A 264 21.10 3.60 -16.45
N ALA A 265 20.49 2.69 -15.67
CA ALA A 265 19.33 1.88 -16.06
C ALA A 265 18.01 2.66 -16.08
N ILE A 266 17.97 3.87 -15.50
CA ILE A 266 16.75 4.70 -15.44
C ILE A 266 16.25 4.99 -16.86
N THR A 267 14.99 4.61 -17.12
CA THR A 267 14.27 4.88 -18.37
C THR A 267 13.23 5.99 -18.21
N SER A 268 12.69 6.18 -17.01
CA SER A 268 11.70 7.22 -16.70
C SER A 268 12.07 7.96 -15.41
N LEU A 269 12.20 9.27 -15.51
CA LEU A 269 12.57 10.15 -14.39
C LEU A 269 11.50 11.22 -14.18
N THR A 270 10.90 11.23 -13.00
CA THR A 270 9.97 12.29 -12.58
C THR A 270 10.60 13.14 -11.50
N ILE A 271 10.58 14.46 -11.70
CA ILE A 271 11.12 15.46 -10.79
C ILE A 271 10.02 16.47 -10.55
N SER A 272 9.50 16.57 -9.33
CA SER A 272 8.41 17.48 -8.97
C SER A 272 8.66 18.11 -7.60
N GLY A 273 8.01 19.23 -7.31
CA GLY A 273 8.07 19.85 -5.97
C GLY A 273 9.43 20.41 -5.58
N ILE A 274 10.34 20.65 -6.53
CA ILE A 274 11.65 21.25 -6.25
C ILE A 274 11.63 22.72 -6.67
N SER A 275 10.94 23.55 -5.88
CA SER A 275 10.88 25.01 -6.06
C SER A 275 12.27 25.69 -6.06
N CYS A 276 13.31 24.97 -5.63
CA CYS A 276 14.71 25.42 -5.58
C CYS A 276 15.57 25.00 -6.78
N LEU A 277 15.06 24.15 -7.69
CA LEU A 277 15.84 23.67 -8.83
C LEU A 277 15.95 24.74 -9.91
N LYS A 278 16.95 25.61 -9.81
CA LYS A 278 17.20 26.63 -10.85
C LYS A 278 17.86 26.03 -12.09
N ILE A 279 18.57 24.91 -11.95
CA ILE A 279 19.41 24.31 -13.00
C ILE A 279 19.34 22.77 -12.91
N LEU A 280 18.93 22.11 -13.99
CA LEU A 280 19.20 20.67 -14.20
C LEU A 280 20.67 20.48 -14.53
N ASP A 281 21.36 19.54 -13.88
CA ASP A 281 22.75 19.23 -14.24
C ASP A 281 22.78 18.44 -15.55
N MET A 282 23.03 19.18 -16.64
CA MET A 282 23.04 18.66 -17.99
C MET A 282 24.07 17.56 -18.22
N LYS A 283 25.23 17.60 -17.53
CA LYS A 283 26.26 16.58 -17.71
C LYS A 283 25.80 15.27 -17.10
N ARG A 284 25.16 15.33 -15.93
CA ARG A 284 24.66 14.15 -15.22
C ARG A 284 23.44 13.54 -15.89
N MET A 285 22.56 14.38 -16.44
CA MET A 285 21.44 13.90 -17.26
C MET A 285 21.92 13.14 -18.50
N GLN A 286 23.05 13.54 -19.11
CA GLN A 286 23.64 12.82 -20.25
C GLN A 286 24.26 11.46 -19.87
N GLU A 287 24.60 11.22 -18.59
CA GLU A 287 25.05 9.91 -18.11
C GLU A 287 23.91 8.87 -18.09
N LEU A 288 22.65 9.32 -18.01
CA LEU A 288 21.45 8.47 -18.03
C LEU A 288 21.14 8.02 -19.46
N THR A 289 22.02 7.20 -20.02
CA THR A 289 21.96 6.73 -21.41
C THR A 289 20.70 5.92 -21.77
N SER A 290 20.01 5.36 -20.78
CA SER A 290 18.75 4.63 -20.97
C SER A 290 17.50 5.50 -20.86
N LEU A 291 17.63 6.79 -20.54
CA LEU A 291 16.51 7.68 -20.26
C LEU A 291 15.67 7.92 -21.52
N LYS A 292 14.36 7.63 -21.42
CA LYS A 292 13.36 7.79 -22.49
C LYS A 292 12.32 8.83 -22.15
N GLU A 293 12.01 8.99 -20.86
CA GLU A 293 10.95 9.87 -20.37
C GLU A 293 11.47 10.75 -19.24
N LEU A 294 11.23 12.06 -19.35
CA LEU A 294 11.53 13.04 -18.32
C LEU A 294 10.29 13.88 -18.02
N TRP A 295 9.79 13.78 -16.79
CA TRP A 295 8.64 14.53 -16.30
C TRP A 295 9.11 15.58 -15.30
N LEU A 296 8.75 16.85 -15.51
CA LEU A 296 9.04 17.94 -14.57
C LEU A 296 7.74 18.56 -14.05
N GLY A 297 7.49 18.46 -12.75
CA GLY A 297 6.39 19.12 -12.02
C GLY A 297 6.87 20.45 -11.45
N ASP A 298 6.20 21.54 -11.84
CA ASP A 298 6.54 22.95 -11.65
C ASP A 298 7.67 23.52 -12.52
N VAL A 299 7.29 24.51 -13.35
CA VAL A 299 8.04 24.96 -14.53
C VAL A 299 8.75 26.28 -14.25
N THR A 300 9.84 26.23 -13.49
CA THR A 300 10.86 27.31 -13.49
C THR A 300 12.20 26.85 -14.06
N VAL A 301 12.31 25.57 -14.43
CA VAL A 301 13.54 24.94 -14.91
C VAL A 301 13.78 25.24 -16.39
N VAL A 302 14.96 25.78 -16.72
CA VAL A 302 15.39 25.98 -18.11
C VAL A 302 15.87 24.64 -18.69
N ILE A 303 15.14 24.10 -19.67
CA ILE A 303 15.49 22.85 -20.37
C ILE A 303 16.28 23.18 -21.63
N SER A 304 17.42 22.53 -21.84
CA SER A 304 18.19 22.67 -23.08
C SER A 304 17.62 21.80 -24.21
N LYS A 305 17.95 22.15 -25.47
CA LYS A 305 17.43 21.46 -26.67
C LYS A 305 17.53 19.93 -26.65
N PRO A 306 18.64 19.30 -26.19
CA PRO A 306 18.75 17.84 -26.15
C PRO A 306 17.70 17.14 -25.29
N LEU A 307 17.25 17.78 -24.21
CA LEU A 307 16.27 17.19 -23.28
C LEU A 307 14.82 17.51 -23.66
N LEU A 308 14.57 18.48 -24.55
CA LEU A 308 13.22 18.79 -25.03
C LEU A 308 12.56 17.57 -25.70
N ALA A 309 13.34 16.70 -26.35
CA ALA A 309 12.83 15.48 -26.97
C ALA A 309 12.38 14.42 -25.97
N LEU A 310 12.89 14.45 -24.73
CA LEU A 310 12.54 13.52 -23.65
C LEU A 310 11.47 14.10 -22.72
N TYR A 311 11.17 15.40 -22.84
CA TYR A 311 10.32 16.12 -21.91
C TYR A 311 8.84 15.83 -22.13
N CYS A 312 8.20 15.25 -21.12
CA CYS A 312 6.76 14.99 -21.07
C CYS A 312 6.09 16.01 -20.13
N ARG A 313 5.01 16.67 -20.59
CA ARG A 313 4.21 17.56 -19.74
C ARG A 313 3.28 16.75 -18.85
N SER A 314 3.37 16.94 -17.54
CA SER A 314 2.38 16.44 -16.59
C SER A 314 1.04 17.14 -16.82
N THR A 315 0.05 16.43 -17.34
CA THR A 315 -1.36 16.80 -17.18
C THR A 315 -1.84 16.10 -15.91
N SER A 316 -1.97 16.83 -14.82
CA SER A 316 -2.54 16.34 -13.57
C SER A 316 -3.97 15.81 -13.80
N GLY A 317 -4.10 14.50 -14.00
CA GLY A 317 -5.35 13.75 -13.90
C GLY A 317 -5.18 12.78 -12.75
N GLN A 318 -5.69 13.16 -11.56
CA GLN A 318 -5.90 12.22 -10.47
C GLN A 318 -6.94 11.19 -10.92
N GLU A 319 -6.49 10.03 -11.38
CA GLU A 319 -7.28 8.80 -11.27
C GLU A 319 -6.65 7.98 -10.13
N LEU A 320 -7.33 7.95 -8.98
CA LEU A 320 -7.05 7.02 -7.89
C LEU A 320 -8.38 6.36 -7.47
N TYR A 321 -8.50 5.06 -7.74
CA TYR A 321 -9.45 4.12 -7.13
C TYR A 321 -8.70 3.18 -6.17
#